data_AF-A0A8C2EIW2-F1
#
_entry.id   AF-A0A8C2EIW2-F1
#
_cell.length_a   1.000
_cell.length_b   1.000
_cell.length_c   1.000
_cell.angle_alpha   90.00
_cell.angle_beta   90.00
_cell.angle_gamma   90.00
#
_symmetry.space_group_name_H-M   'P 1'
#
loop_
_entity.id
_entity.type
_entity.pdbx_description
1 polymer ?
#
loop_
_entity_poly.entity_id
_entity_poly.type
_entity_poly.pdbx_seq_one_letter_code
_entity_poly.pdbx_strand_id
1 'polypeptide(L)'
;MYCVLVDYSFSSAVWSLILTAPIHCRGSIAEQVMQCYISPNLLQQRNKLIYILDGLRASLFEFENFRGKKVELSAECKDLIEKNLEKVGSIIVESCPWVAFEQKGFLGEQFVLEKGEYPRWSTWTNSQSSSCLLSIRPLRVDSADHKLHLFENASFAGRKMEIVDDDIPSLWVHGFQDRVASAKAVNGTWVGYMYPGYRGRQFVFEHGEYKHWNDWGATEPQLQSIRRVRDMQWHKRGCFTVPDPAPKPNPNPNPNPAPAPAPAPAAPSATAASS
;
A
#
# COMPACT_ATOMS: atom_id res chain seq x y z
N MET A 1 -9.99 38.20 -21.52
CA MET A 1 -9.10 37.56 -22.51
C MET A 1 -7.80 37.20 -21.78
N TYR A 2 -7.83 36.17 -20.94
CA TYR A 2 -6.64 35.68 -20.26
C TYR A 2 -6.03 34.59 -21.14
N CYS A 3 -5.07 35.01 -21.96
CA CYS A 3 -4.22 34.12 -22.72
C CYS A 3 -3.19 33.56 -21.73
N VAL A 4 -3.57 32.50 -21.00
CA VAL A 4 -2.58 31.66 -20.33
C VAL A 4 -1.99 30.82 -21.45
N LEU A 5 -0.76 31.15 -21.85
CA LEU A 5 0.08 30.27 -22.65
C LEU A 5 0.18 28.95 -21.89
N VAL A 6 -0.65 27.98 -22.30
CA VAL A 6 -0.55 26.60 -21.86
C VAL A 6 0.76 26.10 -22.45
N ASP A 7 1.78 25.92 -21.61
CA ASP A 7 3.01 25.26 -22.00
C ASP A 7 2.67 23.91 -22.64
N TYR A 8 2.85 23.81 -23.96
CA TYR A 8 2.62 22.62 -24.79
C TYR A 8 3.67 21.52 -24.53
N SER A 9 4.20 21.41 -23.31
CA SER A 9 5.09 20.32 -22.93
C SER A 9 4.27 19.11 -22.49
N PHE A 10 3.50 18.55 -23.42
CA PHE A 10 3.10 17.16 -23.31
C PHE A 10 4.38 16.32 -23.29
N SER A 11 4.71 15.72 -22.15
CA SER A 11 5.77 14.71 -22.08
C SER A 11 5.55 13.68 -23.20
N SER A 12 6.63 13.28 -23.90
CA SER A 12 6.56 12.33 -25.02
C SER A 12 5.82 11.02 -24.66
N ALA A 13 5.82 10.65 -23.38
CA ALA A 13 5.08 9.52 -22.83
C ALA A 13 3.56 9.66 -22.96
N VAL A 14 3.01 10.87 -22.80
CA VAL A 14 1.56 11.15 -22.88
C VAL A 14 1.08 11.03 -24.32
N TRP A 15 1.84 11.57 -25.29
CA TRP A 15 1.56 11.39 -26.71
C TRP A 15 1.68 9.93 -27.14
N SER A 16 2.70 9.22 -26.64
CA SER A 16 2.84 7.79 -26.90
C SER A 16 1.62 7.01 -26.43
N LEU A 17 1.12 7.26 -25.21
CA LEU A 17 -0.05 6.53 -24.68
C LEU A 17 -1.33 6.76 -25.49
N ILE A 18 -1.60 8.01 -25.91
CA ILE A 18 -2.76 8.32 -26.76
C ILE A 18 -2.61 7.65 -28.12
N LEU A 19 -1.41 7.63 -28.70
CA LEU A 19 -1.15 7.08 -30.02
C LEU A 19 -1.02 5.55 -30.04
N THR A 20 -0.73 4.89 -28.91
CA THR A 20 -0.65 3.42 -28.81
C THR A 20 -1.93 2.78 -28.29
N ALA A 21 -2.85 3.55 -27.70
CA ALA A 21 -4.14 3.01 -27.25
C ALA A 21 -5.04 2.60 -28.44
N PRO A 22 -5.94 1.60 -28.25
CA PRO A 22 -6.98 1.25 -29.22
C PRO A 22 -7.79 2.49 -29.63
N ILE A 23 -8.11 2.61 -30.93
CA ILE A 23 -8.71 3.83 -31.52
C ILE A 23 -9.95 4.31 -30.75
N HIS A 24 -10.79 3.39 -30.26
CA HIS A 24 -12.00 3.71 -29.50
C HIS A 24 -11.73 4.26 -28.09
N CYS A 25 -10.53 4.04 -27.52
CA CYS A 25 -10.14 4.54 -26.19
C CYS A 25 -9.41 5.90 -26.25
N ARG A 26 -8.87 6.29 -27.42
CA ARG A 26 -8.00 7.47 -27.55
C ARG A 26 -8.67 8.77 -27.13
N GLY A 27 -9.94 8.95 -27.49
CA GLY A 27 -10.72 10.14 -27.12
C GLY A 27 -10.91 10.26 -25.61
N SER A 28 -11.26 9.16 -24.94
CA SER A 28 -11.44 9.11 -23.47
C SER A 28 -10.13 9.36 -22.72
N ILE A 29 -9.02 8.78 -23.18
CA ILE A 29 -7.69 9.01 -22.59
C ILE A 29 -7.27 10.48 -22.77
N ALA A 30 -7.45 11.05 -23.98
CA ALA A 30 -7.12 12.45 -24.24
C ALA A 30 -7.96 13.42 -23.38
N GLU A 31 -9.26 13.14 -23.21
CA GLU A 31 -10.15 13.95 -22.37
C GLU A 31 -9.76 13.86 -20.89
N GLN A 32 -9.44 12.67 -20.38
CA GLN A 32 -8.99 12.47 -19.00
C GLN A 32 -7.64 13.16 -18.73
N VAL A 33 -6.71 13.12 -19.68
CA VAL A 33 -5.42 13.83 -19.61
C VAL A 33 -5.62 15.35 -19.61
N MET A 34 -6.51 15.88 -20.46
CA MET A 34 -6.84 17.31 -20.46
C MET A 34 -7.51 17.76 -19.16
N GLN A 35 -8.42 16.96 -18.60
CA GLN A 35 -9.05 17.24 -17.31
C GLN A 35 -8.04 17.25 -16.16
N CYS A 36 -6.95 16.47 -16.23
CA CYS A 36 -5.88 16.55 -15.25
C CYS A 36 -5.23 17.94 -15.27
N TYR A 37 -4.89 18.47 -16.44
CA TYR A 37 -4.20 19.76 -16.60
C TYR A 37 -4.96 20.99 -16.05
N ILE A 38 -6.28 20.90 -15.90
CA ILE A 38 -7.12 22.00 -15.40
C ILE A 38 -7.14 22.05 -13.85
N SER A 39 -6.71 20.97 -13.17
CA SER A 39 -6.76 20.87 -11.71
C SER A 39 -5.67 21.71 -11.03
N PRO A 40 -5.97 22.58 -10.04
CA PRO A 40 -4.99 23.50 -9.45
C PRO A 40 -3.92 22.82 -8.57
N ASN A 41 -4.04 21.51 -8.30
CA ASN A 41 -3.12 20.78 -7.42
C ASN A 41 -2.16 19.88 -8.23
N LEU A 42 -0.89 20.28 -8.34
CA LEU A 42 0.13 19.56 -9.12
C LEU A 42 0.39 18.11 -8.64
N LEU A 43 0.30 17.84 -7.34
CA LEU A 43 0.52 16.48 -6.81
C LEU A 43 -0.63 15.54 -7.19
N GLN A 44 -1.85 16.07 -7.10
CA GLN A 44 -3.07 15.41 -7.56
C GLN A 44 -2.99 15.08 -9.07
N GLN A 45 -2.55 16.05 -9.88
CA GLN A 45 -2.32 15.85 -11.31
C GLN A 45 -1.29 14.74 -11.55
N ARG A 46 -0.16 14.78 -10.83
CA ARG A 46 0.93 13.81 -10.99
C ARG A 46 0.48 12.39 -10.66
N ASN A 47 -0.23 12.17 -9.55
CA ASN A 47 -0.70 10.84 -9.18
C ASN A 47 -1.75 10.32 -10.16
N LYS A 48 -2.69 11.18 -10.59
CA LYS A 48 -3.70 10.82 -11.59
C LYS A 48 -3.07 10.50 -12.95
N LEU A 49 -2.07 11.26 -13.39
CA LEU A 49 -1.29 10.98 -14.60
C LEU A 49 -0.48 9.69 -14.45
N ILE A 50 0.15 9.41 -13.31
CA ILE A 50 0.88 8.15 -13.07
C ILE A 50 -0.06 6.95 -13.25
N TYR A 51 -1.27 6.98 -12.70
CA TYR A 51 -2.24 5.89 -12.90
C TYR A 51 -2.72 5.75 -14.34
N ILE A 52 -2.90 6.87 -15.05
CA ILE A 52 -3.29 6.86 -16.46
C ILE A 52 -2.15 6.32 -17.34
N LEU A 53 -0.89 6.63 -17.00
CA LEU A 53 0.28 6.27 -17.79
C LEU A 53 0.80 4.84 -17.51
N ASP A 54 0.83 4.41 -16.25
CA ASP A 54 1.29 3.06 -15.88
C ASP A 54 0.22 1.98 -16.12
N GLY A 55 -1.05 2.38 -16.27
CA GLY A 55 -2.19 1.47 -16.38
C GLY A 55 -2.47 0.75 -15.07
N LEU A 56 -3.71 0.29 -14.84
CA LEU A 56 -4.04 -0.55 -13.68
C LEU A 56 -3.50 -1.96 -13.93
N ARG A 57 -2.77 -2.56 -12.99
CA ARG A 57 -2.25 -3.91 -13.19
C ARG A 57 -2.07 -4.70 -11.89
N ALA A 58 -2.76 -5.83 -11.84
CA ALA A 58 -2.58 -6.89 -10.84
C ALA A 58 -2.43 -8.25 -11.54
N SER A 59 -1.51 -9.07 -11.05
CA SER A 59 -1.28 -10.43 -11.50
C SER A 59 -1.65 -11.41 -10.38
N LEU A 60 -2.64 -12.28 -10.63
CA LEU A 60 -3.08 -13.30 -9.69
C LEU A 60 -2.61 -14.67 -10.17
N PHE A 61 -2.19 -15.51 -9.24
CA PHE A 61 -1.64 -16.84 -9.52
C PHE A 61 -2.40 -17.91 -8.76
N GLU A 62 -2.57 -19.06 -9.40
CA GLU A 62 -3.28 -20.22 -8.84
C GLU A 62 -2.59 -20.79 -7.58
N PHE A 63 -1.26 -20.80 -7.56
CA PHE A 63 -0.48 -21.35 -6.45
C PHE A 63 0.30 -20.27 -5.69
N GLU A 64 0.74 -20.61 -4.48
CA GLU A 64 1.66 -19.78 -3.70
C GLU A 64 2.98 -19.56 -4.47
N ASN A 65 3.68 -18.49 -4.14
CA ASN A 65 5.00 -18.11 -4.69
C ASN A 65 5.00 -17.91 -6.22
N PHE A 66 3.92 -17.32 -6.75
CA PHE A 66 3.78 -16.85 -8.13
C PHE A 66 3.88 -17.98 -9.17
N ARG A 67 3.24 -19.12 -8.86
CA ARG A 67 3.25 -20.34 -9.69
C ARG A 67 1.86 -20.73 -10.19
N GLY A 68 1.84 -21.64 -11.14
CA GLY A 68 0.61 -22.15 -11.74
C GLY A 68 0.04 -21.18 -12.77
N LYS A 69 -1.25 -21.28 -13.03
CA LYS A 69 -1.92 -20.37 -13.96
C LYS A 69 -1.84 -18.92 -13.47
N LYS A 70 -1.51 -18.01 -14.39
CA LYS A 70 -1.48 -16.55 -14.19
C LYS A 70 -2.70 -15.90 -14.84
N VAL A 71 -3.38 -15.01 -14.11
CA VAL A 71 -4.43 -14.12 -14.62
C VAL A 71 -3.96 -12.68 -14.41
N GLU A 72 -3.87 -11.91 -15.48
CA GLU A 72 -3.58 -10.48 -15.43
C GLU A 72 -4.88 -9.67 -15.49
N LEU A 73 -5.02 -8.72 -14.58
CA LEU A 73 -6.18 -7.84 -14.48
C LEU A 73 -5.73 -6.39 -14.68
N SER A 74 -6.43 -5.69 -15.56
CA SER A 74 -6.30 -4.25 -15.78
C SER A 74 -7.60 -3.46 -15.51
N ALA A 75 -8.61 -4.16 -15.00
CA ALA A 75 -9.90 -3.61 -14.60
C ALA A 75 -10.47 -4.45 -13.45
N GLU A 76 -11.61 -4.02 -12.91
CA GLU A 76 -12.34 -4.80 -11.92
C GLU A 76 -12.77 -6.18 -12.45
N CYS A 77 -12.83 -7.16 -11.54
CA CYS A 77 -13.29 -8.51 -11.81
C CYS A 77 -14.26 -8.95 -10.70
N LYS A 78 -15.54 -9.11 -11.07
CA LYS A 78 -16.61 -9.48 -10.13
C LYS A 78 -16.67 -10.98 -9.81
N ASP A 79 -16.08 -11.81 -10.67
CA ASP A 79 -16.02 -13.25 -10.48
C ASP A 79 -14.73 -13.82 -11.11
N LEU A 80 -13.76 -14.17 -10.27
CA LEU A 80 -12.49 -14.77 -10.71
C LEU A 80 -12.67 -16.18 -11.29
N ILE A 81 -13.78 -16.85 -10.98
CA ILE A 81 -14.11 -18.17 -11.56
C ILE A 81 -14.35 -18.03 -13.07
N GLU A 82 -14.90 -16.91 -13.55
CA GLU A 82 -15.07 -16.65 -14.99
C GLU A 82 -13.72 -16.51 -15.72
N LYS A 83 -12.64 -16.20 -14.99
CA LYS A 83 -11.27 -16.21 -15.51
C LYS A 83 -10.60 -17.59 -15.40
N ASN A 84 -11.37 -18.62 -15.03
CA ASN A 84 -10.94 -19.95 -14.59
C ASN A 84 -9.83 -19.90 -13.54
N LEU A 85 -10.02 -19.06 -12.50
CA LEU A 85 -9.16 -19.00 -11.33
C LEU A 85 -10.01 -19.26 -10.08
N GLU A 86 -10.22 -20.55 -9.77
CA GLU A 86 -11.08 -20.98 -8.66
C GLU A 86 -10.45 -20.71 -7.28
N LYS A 87 -9.12 -20.68 -7.22
CA LYS A 87 -8.35 -20.37 -6.02
C LYS A 87 -7.17 -19.47 -6.36
N VAL A 88 -6.97 -18.46 -5.54
CA VAL A 88 -5.82 -17.55 -5.62
C VAL A 88 -4.79 -17.97 -4.58
N GLY A 89 -3.62 -18.36 -5.04
CA GLY A 89 -2.50 -18.77 -4.20
C GLY A 89 -1.51 -17.64 -3.92
N SER A 90 -1.28 -16.73 -4.88
CA SER A 90 -0.40 -15.56 -4.71
C SER A 90 -0.79 -14.39 -5.63
N ILE A 91 -0.34 -13.18 -5.28
CA ILE A 91 -0.71 -11.94 -5.98
C ILE A 91 0.53 -11.05 -6.13
N ILE A 92 0.69 -10.42 -7.29
CA ILE A 92 1.61 -9.31 -7.51
C ILE A 92 0.78 -8.10 -7.93
N VAL A 93 0.88 -7.02 -7.18
CA VAL A 93 0.28 -5.72 -7.55
C VAL A 93 1.37 -4.85 -8.13
N GLU A 94 1.27 -4.55 -9.42
CA GLU A 94 2.30 -3.79 -10.15
C GLU A 94 2.03 -2.29 -10.11
N SER A 95 0.75 -1.91 -10.14
CA SER A 95 0.30 -0.52 -10.14
C SER A 95 -1.07 -0.36 -9.50
N CYS A 96 -1.20 0.77 -8.80
CA CYS A 96 -2.35 1.16 -7.99
C CYS A 96 -2.65 0.20 -6.83
N PRO A 97 -3.21 0.69 -5.72
CA PRO A 97 -3.80 -0.22 -4.76
C PRO A 97 -5.07 -0.84 -5.33
N TRP A 98 -5.34 -2.07 -4.93
CA TRP A 98 -6.56 -2.82 -5.22
C TRP A 98 -7.26 -3.18 -3.92
N VAL A 99 -8.57 -3.40 -3.99
CA VAL A 99 -9.31 -4.07 -2.92
C VAL A 99 -9.86 -5.37 -3.46
N ALA A 100 -9.48 -6.46 -2.80
CA ALA A 100 -9.99 -7.79 -3.06
C ALA A 100 -11.04 -8.17 -2.03
N PHE A 101 -11.91 -9.11 -2.41
CA PHE A 101 -13.03 -9.52 -1.60
C PHE A 101 -13.11 -11.04 -1.52
N GLU A 102 -13.51 -11.51 -0.35
CA GLU A 102 -13.74 -12.91 -0.07
C GLU A 102 -14.73 -13.55 -1.05
N GLN A 103 -15.82 -12.85 -1.37
CA GLN A 103 -16.91 -13.34 -2.20
C GLN A 103 -16.96 -12.66 -3.56
N LYS A 104 -17.79 -13.20 -4.46
CA LYS A 104 -18.11 -12.62 -5.77
C LYS A 104 -18.85 -11.29 -5.59
N GLY A 105 -18.80 -10.44 -6.62
CA GLY A 105 -19.57 -9.19 -6.65
C GLY A 105 -19.15 -8.16 -5.62
N PHE A 106 -17.90 -8.21 -5.14
CA PHE A 106 -17.34 -7.28 -4.15
C PHE A 106 -17.96 -7.38 -2.76
N LEU A 107 -18.23 -8.61 -2.31
CA LEU A 107 -18.89 -8.90 -1.03
C LEU A 107 -17.97 -9.67 -0.06
N GLY A 108 -18.32 -9.64 1.23
CA GLY A 108 -17.59 -10.34 2.29
C GLY A 108 -16.38 -9.57 2.80
N GLU A 109 -15.41 -10.29 3.35
CA GLU A 109 -14.19 -9.67 3.90
C GLU A 109 -13.38 -8.94 2.81
N GLN A 110 -12.81 -7.78 3.17
CA GLN A 110 -12.03 -6.92 2.27
C GLN A 110 -10.53 -7.06 2.55
N PHE A 111 -9.72 -7.05 1.49
CA PHE A 111 -8.26 -7.10 1.54
C PHE A 111 -7.67 -5.95 0.71
N VAL A 112 -7.05 -4.98 1.37
CA VAL A 112 -6.34 -3.90 0.66
C VAL A 112 -4.98 -4.41 0.20
N LEU A 113 -4.75 -4.35 -1.10
CA LEU A 113 -3.56 -4.83 -1.80
C LEU A 113 -2.83 -3.64 -2.42
N GLU A 114 -1.79 -3.17 -1.76
CA GLU A 114 -0.92 -2.09 -2.23
C GLU A 114 0.13 -2.65 -3.19
N LYS A 115 0.84 -1.78 -3.94
CA LYS A 115 1.90 -2.22 -4.86
C LYS A 115 2.94 -3.06 -4.13
N GLY A 116 3.13 -4.30 -4.56
CA GLY A 116 4.03 -5.25 -3.92
C GLY A 116 3.72 -6.70 -4.26
N GLU A 117 4.42 -7.59 -3.56
CA GLU A 117 4.34 -9.02 -3.74
C GLU A 117 3.69 -9.69 -2.52
N TYR A 118 2.73 -10.57 -2.79
CA TYR A 118 1.97 -11.31 -1.81
C TYR A 118 2.08 -12.82 -2.11
N PRO A 119 3.13 -13.50 -1.63
CA PRO A 119 3.46 -14.87 -2.03
C PRO A 119 2.47 -15.92 -1.53
N ARG A 120 1.59 -15.59 -0.58
CA ARG A 120 0.57 -16.49 -0.06
C ARG A 120 -0.59 -15.78 0.60
N TRP A 121 -1.70 -16.50 0.84
CA TRP A 121 -2.92 -15.90 1.38
C TRP A 121 -2.76 -15.16 2.70
N SER A 122 -1.94 -15.68 3.61
CA SER A 122 -1.69 -15.05 4.91
C SER A 122 -0.93 -13.72 4.83
N THR A 123 -0.42 -13.33 3.65
CA THR A 123 0.27 -12.04 3.45
C THR A 123 -0.65 -10.89 3.08
N TRP A 124 -1.88 -11.16 2.63
CA TRP A 124 -2.86 -10.11 2.32
C TRP A 124 -3.99 -9.98 3.36
N THR A 125 -4.22 -11.01 4.19
CA THR A 125 -5.20 -10.96 5.27
C THR A 125 -4.59 -10.52 6.60
N ASN A 126 -5.28 -9.61 7.29
CA ASN A 126 -4.91 -9.16 8.65
C ASN A 126 -5.74 -9.83 9.75
N SER A 127 -6.75 -10.64 9.38
CA SER A 127 -7.63 -11.39 10.28
C SER A 127 -7.29 -12.88 10.33
N GLN A 128 -6.70 -13.41 9.25
CA GLN A 128 -6.52 -14.84 9.00
C GLN A 128 -7.85 -15.64 9.05
N SER A 129 -9.01 -15.00 8.89
CA SER A 129 -10.31 -15.70 8.92
C SER A 129 -10.65 -16.44 7.63
N SER A 130 -10.14 -15.99 6.49
CA SER A 130 -10.43 -16.58 5.19
C SER A 130 -9.22 -16.52 4.27
N SER A 131 -9.04 -17.58 3.49
CA SER A 131 -8.08 -17.61 2.38
C SER A 131 -8.75 -17.37 1.02
N CYS A 132 -10.08 -17.21 1.02
CA CYS A 132 -10.86 -17.08 -0.19
C CYS A 132 -10.75 -15.66 -0.76
N LEU A 133 -10.65 -15.56 -2.07
CA LEU A 133 -10.61 -14.31 -2.83
C LEU A 133 -11.28 -14.57 -4.18
N LEU A 134 -12.46 -13.99 -4.39
CA LEU A 134 -13.31 -14.29 -5.56
C LEU A 134 -13.65 -13.08 -6.42
N SER A 135 -13.42 -11.87 -5.92
CA SER A 135 -13.55 -10.65 -6.71
C SER A 135 -12.54 -9.59 -6.28
N ILE A 136 -12.22 -8.66 -7.18
CA ILE A 136 -11.20 -7.64 -6.95
C ILE A 136 -11.46 -6.42 -7.83
N ARG A 137 -11.21 -5.22 -7.31
CA ARG A 137 -11.28 -3.97 -8.08
C ARG A 137 -10.14 -3.01 -7.72
N PRO A 138 -9.76 -2.12 -8.64
CA PRO A 138 -8.84 -1.03 -8.33
C PRO A 138 -9.43 -0.11 -7.25
N LEU A 139 -8.59 0.41 -6.36
CA LEU A 139 -8.93 1.50 -5.44
C LEU A 139 -8.53 2.84 -6.05
N ARG A 140 -9.42 3.82 -5.95
CA ARG A 140 -9.10 5.19 -6.34
C ARG A 140 -8.35 5.85 -5.19
N VAL A 141 -7.18 6.41 -5.45
CA VAL A 141 -6.43 7.24 -4.49
C VAL A 141 -6.12 8.56 -5.17
N ASP A 142 -7.15 9.38 -5.29
CA ASP A 142 -7.16 10.64 -6.00
C ASP A 142 -7.30 11.81 -5.02
N SER A 143 -6.55 11.83 -3.92
CA SER A 143 -6.51 13.01 -3.05
C SER A 143 -5.10 13.29 -2.55
N ALA A 144 -4.66 14.54 -2.74
CA ALA A 144 -3.40 15.04 -2.17
C ALA A 144 -3.50 15.24 -0.65
N ASP A 145 -4.70 15.51 -0.16
CA ASP A 145 -5.07 15.69 1.24
C ASP A 145 -6.04 14.60 1.69
N HIS A 146 -5.98 14.24 2.96
CA HIS A 146 -6.81 13.21 3.55
C HIS A 146 -7.58 13.78 4.73
N LYS A 147 -8.90 13.63 4.72
CA LYS A 147 -9.75 14.04 5.84
C LYS A 147 -10.88 13.04 6.10
N LEU A 148 -10.98 12.57 7.34
CA LEU A 148 -11.99 11.60 7.78
C LEU A 148 -12.62 12.05 9.10
N HIS A 149 -13.95 11.89 9.18
CA HIS A 149 -14.69 12.02 10.44
C HIS A 149 -15.22 10.65 10.86
N LEU A 150 -14.98 10.27 12.11
CA LEU A 150 -15.56 9.09 12.74
C LEU A 150 -16.56 9.52 13.80
N PHE A 151 -17.65 8.76 13.93
CA PHE A 151 -18.73 9.04 14.89
C PHE A 151 -19.10 7.78 15.67
N GLU A 152 -19.34 7.97 16.96
CA GLU A 152 -19.68 6.90 17.90
C GLU A 152 -21.04 6.24 17.61
N ASN A 153 -22.01 7.03 17.14
CA ASN A 153 -23.37 6.57 16.82
C ASN A 153 -23.66 6.66 15.32
N ALA A 154 -24.69 5.94 14.89
CA ALA A 154 -25.19 6.01 13.53
C ALA A 154 -25.69 7.43 13.19
N SER A 155 -25.81 7.74 11.91
CA SER A 155 -26.31 9.02 11.40
C SER A 155 -25.53 10.25 11.91
N PHE A 156 -24.21 10.10 12.08
CA PHE A 156 -23.25 11.15 12.45
C PHE A 156 -23.49 11.75 13.84
N ALA A 157 -24.00 10.95 14.78
CA ALA A 157 -24.31 11.36 16.14
C ALA A 157 -23.25 10.88 17.17
N GLY A 158 -23.35 11.40 18.39
CA GLY A 158 -22.46 11.04 19.51
C GLY A 158 -21.10 11.73 19.43
N ARG A 159 -20.09 11.16 20.09
CA ARG A 159 -18.72 11.68 20.01
C ARG A 159 -18.19 11.62 18.59
N LYS A 160 -17.46 12.66 18.19
CA LYS A 160 -16.83 12.81 16.88
C LYS A 160 -15.31 12.85 17.02
N MET A 161 -14.61 12.16 16.13
CA MET A 161 -13.17 12.31 15.91
C MET A 161 -12.91 12.80 14.49
N GLU A 162 -12.04 13.80 14.34
CA GLU A 162 -11.54 14.26 13.04
C GLU A 162 -10.08 13.84 12.87
N ILE A 163 -9.77 13.27 11.71
CA ILE A 163 -8.43 12.81 11.34
C ILE A 163 -8.06 13.51 10.04
N VAL A 164 -6.94 14.21 10.04
CA VAL A 164 -6.42 14.96 8.88
C VAL A 164 -4.98 14.57 8.65
N ASP A 165 -4.67 14.06 7.46
CA ASP A 165 -3.30 13.72 7.01
C ASP A 165 -2.45 12.89 8.00
N ASP A 166 -3.09 12.06 8.83
CA ASP A 166 -2.43 11.22 9.83
C ASP A 166 -2.97 9.79 9.85
N ASP A 167 -2.12 8.83 10.25
CA ASP A 167 -2.50 7.44 10.44
C ASP A 167 -2.65 7.17 11.95
N ILE A 168 -3.77 6.57 12.36
CA ILE A 168 -4.09 6.34 13.77
C ILE A 168 -3.95 4.85 14.10
N PRO A 169 -2.82 4.40 14.69
CA PRO A 169 -2.63 3.00 15.05
C PRO A 169 -3.50 2.55 16.24
N SER A 170 -4.06 3.49 17.01
CA SER A 170 -4.98 3.19 18.11
C SER A 170 -5.90 4.38 18.36
N LEU A 171 -7.22 4.19 18.15
CA LEU A 171 -8.24 5.21 18.43
C LEU A 171 -8.25 5.62 19.91
N TRP A 172 -7.87 4.70 20.81
CA TRP A 172 -7.77 4.92 22.26
C TRP A 172 -6.81 6.04 22.66
N VAL A 173 -5.73 6.25 21.90
CA VAL A 173 -4.73 7.29 22.19
C VAL A 173 -5.33 8.70 22.05
N HIS A 174 -6.41 8.83 21.27
CA HIS A 174 -7.12 10.07 21.06
C HIS A 174 -8.42 10.17 21.89
N GLY A 175 -8.56 9.33 22.93
CA GLY A 175 -9.74 9.33 23.81
C GLY A 175 -11.02 8.80 23.15
N PHE A 176 -10.91 8.20 21.96
CA PHE A 176 -12.01 7.52 21.30
C PHE A 176 -12.06 6.05 21.75
N GLN A 177 -13.22 5.41 21.65
CA GLN A 177 -13.38 3.99 22.01
C GLN A 177 -13.29 3.11 20.77
N ASP A 178 -13.55 1.82 20.92
CA ASP A 178 -13.62 0.85 19.83
C ASP A 178 -14.93 0.91 19.03
N ARG A 179 -15.90 1.73 19.46
CA ARG A 179 -17.19 1.89 18.79
C ARG A 179 -17.18 3.02 17.77
N VAL A 180 -17.30 2.67 16.48
CA VAL A 180 -17.52 3.60 15.35
C VAL A 180 -18.74 3.12 14.57
N ALA A 181 -19.80 3.93 14.55
CA ALA A 181 -21.08 3.55 13.96
C ALA A 181 -21.49 4.36 12.74
N SER A 182 -20.85 5.50 12.49
CA SER A 182 -20.94 6.22 11.20
C SER A 182 -19.64 6.96 10.90
N ALA A 183 -19.41 7.28 9.63
CA ALA A 183 -18.18 7.93 9.16
C ALA A 183 -18.44 8.87 7.97
N LYS A 184 -17.61 9.90 7.81
CA LYS A 184 -17.56 10.75 6.61
C LYS A 184 -16.14 10.82 6.09
N ALA A 185 -15.87 10.15 4.98
CA ALA A 185 -14.61 10.26 4.27
C ALA A 185 -14.69 11.49 3.37
N VAL A 186 -14.20 12.62 3.88
CA VAL A 186 -14.26 13.91 3.19
C VAL A 186 -13.28 13.91 2.02
N ASN A 187 -12.02 13.57 2.27
CA ASN A 187 -10.97 13.49 1.24
C ASN A 187 -10.10 12.25 1.48
N GLY A 188 -9.54 11.71 0.39
CA GLY A 188 -8.67 10.55 0.40
C GLY A 188 -9.38 9.21 0.66
N THR A 189 -8.61 8.14 0.49
CA THR A 189 -9.07 6.77 0.69
C THR A 189 -8.42 6.21 1.95
N TRP A 190 -9.24 5.60 2.80
CA TRP A 190 -8.85 5.12 4.11
C TRP A 190 -9.13 3.64 4.25
N VAL A 191 -8.39 2.98 5.13
CA VAL A 191 -8.67 1.62 5.58
C VAL A 191 -8.68 1.57 7.09
N GLY A 192 -9.84 1.21 7.63
CA GLY A 192 -10.05 0.97 9.05
C GLY A 192 -9.92 -0.50 9.42
N TYR A 193 -9.57 -0.78 10.67
CA TYR A 193 -9.32 -2.12 11.18
C TYR A 193 -10.00 -2.37 12.52
N MET A 194 -10.47 -3.61 12.74
CA MET A 194 -11.14 -4.01 13.98
C MET A 194 -10.28 -3.82 15.24
N TYR A 195 -8.97 -4.01 15.13
CA TYR A 195 -8.05 -3.99 16.28
C TYR A 195 -6.95 -2.92 16.14
N PRO A 196 -6.32 -2.50 17.26
CA PRO A 196 -5.18 -1.60 17.22
C PRO A 196 -3.99 -2.19 16.46
N GLY A 197 -3.19 -1.31 15.85
CA GLY A 197 -2.00 -1.67 15.07
C GLY A 197 -2.33 -2.26 13.70
N TYR A 198 -3.46 -1.85 13.10
CA TYR A 198 -3.89 -2.25 11.75
C TYR A 198 -4.15 -3.76 11.62
N ARG A 199 -4.80 -4.36 12.61
CA ARG A 199 -5.05 -5.82 12.70
C ARG A 199 -6.54 -6.17 12.64
N GLY A 200 -6.84 -7.41 12.27
CA GLY A 200 -8.21 -7.89 12.10
C GLY A 200 -8.76 -7.60 10.70
N ARG A 201 -10.09 -7.63 10.57
CA ARG A 201 -10.76 -7.34 9.30
C ARG A 201 -10.53 -5.89 8.88
N GLN A 202 -10.52 -5.67 7.57
CA GLN A 202 -10.27 -4.37 6.95
C GLN A 202 -11.58 -3.81 6.40
N PHE A 203 -11.75 -2.49 6.46
CA PHE A 203 -12.91 -1.80 5.90
C PHE A 203 -12.43 -0.57 5.14
N VAL A 204 -12.72 -0.51 3.84
CA VAL A 204 -12.35 0.63 2.99
C VAL A 204 -13.38 1.75 3.12
N PHE A 205 -12.88 2.98 3.29
CA PHE A 205 -13.66 4.20 3.19
C PHE A 205 -13.14 5.02 2.02
N GLU A 206 -13.89 5.04 0.92
CA GLU A 206 -13.71 5.96 -0.21
C GLU A 206 -14.50 7.25 0.06
N HIS A 207 -14.27 8.30 -0.74
CA HIS A 207 -14.99 9.57 -0.59
C HIS A 207 -16.51 9.35 -0.50
N GLY A 208 -17.11 9.82 0.60
CA GLY A 208 -18.54 9.64 0.83
C GLY A 208 -18.98 9.71 2.30
N GLU A 209 -20.28 9.53 2.48
CA GLU A 209 -20.93 9.51 3.78
C GLU A 209 -21.47 8.10 4.09
N TYR A 210 -21.12 7.59 5.26
CA TYR A 210 -21.52 6.27 5.74
C TYR A 210 -22.34 6.43 7.03
N LYS A 211 -23.67 6.31 6.93
CA LYS A 211 -24.60 6.59 8.03
C LYS A 211 -24.68 5.43 9.02
N HIS A 212 -24.31 4.23 8.61
CA HIS A 212 -24.34 3.03 9.43
C HIS A 212 -23.15 2.12 9.12
N TRP A 213 -22.72 1.29 10.08
CA TRP A 213 -21.54 0.43 9.91
C TRP A 213 -21.68 -0.64 8.81
N ASN A 214 -22.91 -0.98 8.47
CA ASN A 214 -23.23 -1.85 7.34
C ASN A 214 -22.82 -1.20 6.00
N ASP A 215 -22.76 0.13 5.90
CA ASP A 215 -22.45 0.84 4.66
C ASP A 215 -21.00 0.62 4.20
N TRP A 216 -20.09 0.25 5.12
CA TRP A 216 -18.71 -0.14 4.80
C TRP A 216 -18.47 -1.66 4.93
N GLY A 217 -19.53 -2.45 5.06
CA GLY A 217 -19.46 -3.91 5.09
C GLY A 217 -19.07 -4.52 6.45
N ALA A 218 -19.13 -3.75 7.54
CA ALA A 218 -18.95 -4.32 8.89
C ALA A 218 -20.27 -4.93 9.41
N THR A 219 -20.15 -5.99 10.20
CA THR A 219 -21.30 -6.62 10.90
C THR A 219 -21.56 -6.00 12.27
N GLU A 220 -20.55 -5.35 12.84
CA GLU A 220 -20.59 -4.68 14.14
C GLU A 220 -19.82 -3.34 14.05
N PRO A 221 -20.14 -2.34 14.88
CA PRO A 221 -19.49 -1.04 14.85
C PRO A 221 -18.12 -1.04 15.54
N GLN A 222 -17.33 -2.11 15.39
CA GLN A 222 -16.01 -2.22 16.01
C GLN A 222 -14.91 -1.72 15.06
N LEU A 223 -14.21 -0.66 15.47
CA LEU A 223 -13.07 -0.09 14.76
C LEU A 223 -12.07 0.49 15.77
N GLN A 224 -10.78 0.16 15.65
CA GLN A 224 -9.77 0.56 16.64
C GLN A 224 -8.48 1.12 16.06
N SER A 225 -8.27 1.01 14.76
CA SER A 225 -7.20 1.73 14.07
C SER A 225 -7.59 2.06 12.65
N ILE A 226 -6.98 3.09 12.09
CA ILE A 226 -7.27 3.58 10.74
C ILE A 226 -6.02 4.20 10.13
N ARG A 227 -5.83 4.02 8.83
CA ARG A 227 -4.73 4.63 8.10
C ARG A 227 -5.18 5.04 6.71
N ARG A 228 -4.39 5.89 6.09
CA ARG A 228 -4.55 6.23 4.67
C ARG A 228 -4.08 5.06 3.80
N VAL A 229 -4.76 4.85 2.68
CA VAL A 229 -4.27 3.96 1.62
C VAL A 229 -3.22 4.71 0.82
N ARG A 230 -2.07 4.07 0.57
CA ARG A 230 -0.96 4.66 -0.19
C ARG A 230 -0.61 3.76 -1.37
N ASP A 231 0.15 4.32 -2.31
CA ASP A 231 0.59 3.60 -3.51
C ASP A 231 1.66 2.53 -3.29
N MET A 232 2.24 2.42 -2.11
CA MET A 232 3.35 1.51 -1.83
C MET A 232 3.07 0.66 -0.59
N GLN A 233 3.40 -0.63 -0.66
CA GLN A 233 3.15 -1.61 0.41
C GLN A 233 3.73 -1.15 1.75
N TRP A 234 2.86 -0.91 2.73
CA TRP A 234 3.22 -0.44 4.07
C TRP A 234 3.69 -1.58 4.99
N HIS A 235 3.12 -2.78 4.85
CA HIS A 235 3.49 -3.95 5.65
C HIS A 235 4.67 -4.71 5.01
N LYS A 236 5.84 -4.68 5.66
CA LYS A 236 7.02 -5.49 5.27
C LYS A 236 6.93 -6.96 5.70
N ARG A 237 6.00 -7.32 6.60
CA ARG A 237 5.89 -8.71 7.10
C ARG A 237 5.37 -9.62 5.98
N GLY A 238 6.19 -10.59 5.59
CA GLY A 238 5.85 -11.56 4.54
C GLY A 238 6.21 -11.13 3.12
N CYS A 239 6.80 -9.94 2.94
CA CYS A 239 7.42 -9.52 1.68
C CYS A 239 8.77 -10.24 1.51
N PHE A 240 9.03 -10.78 0.31
CA PHE A 240 10.33 -11.36 -0.02
C PHE A 240 11.33 -10.21 -0.21
N THR A 241 12.08 -9.85 0.82
CA THR A 241 13.30 -9.07 0.61
C THR A 241 14.31 -10.03 -0.01
N VAL A 242 14.64 -9.84 -1.29
CA VAL A 242 15.85 -10.44 -1.86
C VAL A 242 17.00 -10.02 -0.94
N PRO A 243 17.72 -10.96 -0.31
CA PRO A 243 18.88 -10.60 0.51
C PRO A 243 19.85 -9.82 -0.38
N ASP A 244 20.38 -8.70 0.13
CA ASP A 244 21.46 -8.01 -0.57
C ASP A 244 22.53 -9.03 -0.99
N PRO A 245 23.04 -8.98 -2.23
CA PRO A 245 24.08 -9.88 -2.65
C PRO A 245 25.23 -9.79 -1.65
N ALA A 246 25.67 -10.96 -1.16
CA ALA A 246 26.71 -11.04 -0.14
C ALA A 246 27.89 -10.13 -0.52
N PRO A 247 28.40 -9.30 0.41
CA PRO A 247 29.52 -8.44 0.10
C PRO A 247 30.66 -9.30 -0.46
N LYS A 248 31.16 -8.91 -1.64
CA LYS A 248 32.26 -9.61 -2.30
C LYS A 248 33.40 -9.78 -1.29
N PRO A 249 34.00 -10.99 -1.17
CA PRO A 249 35.17 -11.17 -0.32
C PRO A 249 36.21 -10.12 -0.67
N ASN A 250 36.71 -9.40 0.33
CA ASN A 250 37.70 -8.37 0.13
C ASN A 250 38.95 -9.00 -0.53
N PRO A 251 39.34 -8.60 -1.75
CA PRO A 251 40.42 -9.27 -2.49
C PRO A 251 41.80 -9.09 -1.85
N ASN A 252 41.92 -8.25 -0.81
CA ASN A 252 43.16 -8.08 -0.05
C ASN A 252 42.90 -8.29 1.44
N PRO A 253 43.30 -9.44 2.01
CA PRO A 253 43.65 -9.48 3.42
C PRO A 253 44.85 -8.55 3.58
N ASN A 254 44.66 -7.41 4.25
CA ASN A 254 45.78 -6.57 4.64
C ASN A 254 46.78 -7.46 5.40
N PRO A 255 48.07 -7.54 5.01
CA PRO A 255 49.04 -8.34 5.74
C PRO A 255 49.03 -7.86 7.20
N ASN A 256 48.87 -8.81 8.13
CA ASN A 256 48.90 -8.52 9.55
C ASN A 256 50.17 -7.69 9.86
N PRO A 257 50.08 -6.59 10.64
CA PRO A 257 51.25 -5.85 11.05
C PRO A 257 52.27 -6.80 11.69
N ALA A 258 53.54 -6.70 11.28
CA ALA A 258 54.60 -7.54 11.83
C ALA A 258 54.61 -7.44 13.36
N PRO A 259 54.76 -8.56 14.09
CA PRO A 259 54.79 -8.55 15.55
C PRO A 259 55.94 -7.66 16.04
N ALA A 260 55.65 -6.85 17.07
CA ALA A 260 56.61 -5.93 17.65
C ALA A 260 57.87 -6.67 18.14
N PRO A 261 59.08 -6.09 17.98
CA PRO A 261 60.31 -6.71 18.44
C PRO A 261 60.27 -6.93 19.97
N ALA A 262 60.78 -8.09 20.39
CA ALA A 262 60.81 -8.48 21.80
C ALA A 262 61.62 -7.47 22.64
N PRO A 263 61.19 -7.17 23.88
CA PRO A 263 61.91 -6.26 24.76
C PRO A 263 63.29 -6.84 25.11
N ALA A 264 64.30 -5.96 25.14
CA ALA A 264 65.68 -6.31 25.46
C ALA A 264 65.79 -6.90 26.89
N PRO A 265 66.64 -7.91 27.11
CA PRO A 265 66.80 -8.52 28.43
C PRO A 265 67.35 -7.51 29.45
N ALA A 266 66.77 -7.53 30.65
CA ALA A 266 67.19 -6.68 31.76
C ALA A 266 68.63 -7.00 32.20
N ALA A 267 69.43 -5.95 32.41
CA ALA A 267 70.79 -6.07 32.90
C ALA A 267 70.84 -6.67 34.32
N PRO A 268 71.85 -7.50 34.65
CA PRO A 268 71.95 -8.13 35.96
C PRO A 268 72.23 -7.09 37.06
N SER A 269 71.50 -7.22 38.17
CA SER A 269 71.69 -6.43 39.38
C SER A 269 73.03 -6.75 40.05
N ALA A 270 73.84 -5.72 40.28
CA ALA A 270 75.10 -5.82 41.01
C ALA A 270 74.83 -6.13 42.50
N THR A 271 75.43 -7.21 42.98
CA THR A 271 75.54 -7.55 44.40
C THR A 271 76.46 -6.55 45.11
N ALA A 272 75.92 -5.78 46.05
CA ALA A 272 76.71 -5.03 47.01
C ALA A 272 76.99 -5.93 48.22
N ALA A 273 78.25 -6.32 48.38
CA ALA A 273 78.79 -6.82 49.63
C ALA A 273 79.05 -5.61 50.56
N SER A 274 78.62 -5.71 51.82
CA SER A 274 79.14 -4.86 52.88
C SER A 274 79.60 -5.72 54.04
N SER A 275 80.80 -5.39 54.49
CA SER A 275 81.60 -5.92 55.59
C SER A 275 80.92 -5.82 56.95
#